data_AF-A0AAX1EDP5-F1
#
_entry.id   AF-A0AAX1EDP5-F1
#
_cell.length_a   1.000
_cell.length_b   1.000
_cell.length_c   1.000
_cell.angle_alpha   90.00
_cell.angle_beta   90.00
_cell.angle_gamma   90.00
#
_symmetry.space_group_name_H-M   'P 1'
#
loop_
_entity.id
_entity.type
_entity.pdbx_description
1 polymer ?
#
loop_
_entity_poly.entity_id
_entity_poly.type
_entity_poly.pdbx_seq_one_letter_code
_entity_poly.pdbx_strand_id
1 'polypeptide(L)'
;MSKCILKGIHTDSIDKTDYSSIKQCYQRWIAALLKKGFSLDSIRIYFDDENRQIHLDHEPDEIDAMILYAEYEDKLQEHFTQFPFCEAWGGHRYCLWHNKSFEKYLSYIHHSCDIYTELSKKEYLPEKWQFSQKDHGYLSISERKAKIKQSLYELRKQGNQHQGIFINEIHHHQFPKRFIKENLDYFKELGIKTLFFEFLFYERHQLLLDEYFCSEHDELPPELACYLNFKDKASGCGFSGYTDIVKAAKKAGIRIVALDSYASILTTTRTFQAHFHHGSSEKF
;
A
#
# COMPACT_ATOMS: atom_id res chain seq x y z
N MET A 1 3.89 -5.63 -21.61
CA MET A 1 4.83 -4.49 -21.57
C MET A 1 5.06 -4.13 -20.13
N SER A 2 6.31 -3.90 -19.75
CA SER A 2 6.67 -3.61 -18.37
C SER A 2 6.19 -2.27 -17.90
N LYS A 3 5.77 -2.21 -16.62
CA LYS A 3 5.19 -1.01 -16.00
C LYS A 3 6.21 0.10 -15.91
N CYS A 4 7.41 -0.24 -15.47
CA CYS A 4 8.54 0.66 -15.34
C CYS A 4 9.74 0.13 -16.14
N ILE A 5 10.51 1.04 -16.76
CA ILE A 5 11.73 0.72 -17.51
C ILE A 5 12.83 1.68 -17.08
N LEU A 6 13.95 1.15 -16.60
CA LEU A 6 15.16 1.94 -16.36
C LEU A 6 15.90 2.15 -17.68
N LYS A 7 16.04 3.42 -18.07
CA LYS A 7 16.74 3.86 -19.29
C LYS A 7 17.52 5.15 -19.06
N GLY A 8 18.29 5.62 -20.05
CA GLY A 8 18.98 6.91 -19.96
C GLY A 8 18.01 8.09 -19.95
N ILE A 9 18.39 9.22 -19.35
CA ILE A 9 17.54 10.43 -19.37
C ILE A 9 17.36 10.95 -20.80
N HIS A 10 18.41 10.86 -21.62
CA HIS A 10 18.42 11.36 -22.99
C HIS A 10 18.51 10.23 -24.04
N THR A 11 18.48 8.98 -23.59
CA THR A 11 18.67 7.79 -24.43
C THR A 11 17.74 6.67 -23.98
N ASP A 12 17.18 5.91 -24.92
CA ASP A 12 16.35 4.75 -24.55
C ASP A 12 17.16 3.57 -23.97
N SER A 13 18.49 3.66 -23.97
CA SER A 13 19.40 2.65 -23.42
C SER A 13 20.20 3.19 -22.25
N ILE A 14 20.57 2.29 -21.35
CA ILE A 14 21.65 2.51 -20.38
C ILE A 14 22.98 2.58 -21.13
N ASP A 15 23.90 3.45 -20.70
CA ASP A 15 25.21 3.57 -21.36
C ASP A 15 25.98 2.25 -21.27
N LYS A 16 26.74 1.93 -22.32
CA LYS A 16 27.50 0.68 -22.40
C LYS A 16 28.51 0.56 -21.25
N THR A 17 29.10 1.66 -20.78
CA THR A 17 30.08 1.65 -19.68
C THR A 17 29.43 1.34 -18.34
N ASP A 18 28.16 1.70 -18.17
CA ASP A 18 27.48 1.63 -16.88
C ASP A 18 26.61 0.37 -16.76
N TYR A 19 26.14 -0.17 -17.89
CA TYR A 19 25.14 -1.23 -17.92
C TYR A 19 25.53 -2.47 -17.10
N SER A 20 26.78 -2.93 -17.20
CA SER A 20 27.23 -4.10 -16.43
C SER A 20 27.13 -3.86 -14.92
N SER A 21 27.51 -2.66 -14.46
CA SER A 21 27.47 -2.28 -13.04
C SER A 21 26.03 -2.10 -12.55
N ILE A 22 25.18 -1.47 -13.38
CA ILE A 22 23.74 -1.30 -13.13
C ILE A 22 23.04 -2.64 -13.03
N LYS A 23 23.22 -3.52 -14.03
CA LYS A 23 22.68 -4.87 -14.03
C LYS A 23 23.08 -5.64 -12.78
N GLN A 24 24.37 -5.58 -12.40
CA GLN A 24 24.85 -6.27 -11.20
C GLN A 24 24.18 -5.76 -9.91
N CYS A 25 23.84 -4.48 -9.83
CA CYS A 25 23.09 -3.92 -8.70
C CYS A 25 21.70 -4.54 -8.56
N TYR A 26 20.93 -4.53 -9.64
CA TYR A 26 19.60 -5.12 -9.64
C TYR A 26 19.65 -6.62 -9.37
N GLN A 27 20.67 -7.34 -9.85
CA GLN A 27 20.89 -8.75 -9.49
C GLN A 27 21.15 -8.94 -7.98
N ARG A 28 21.92 -8.05 -7.36
CA ARG A 28 22.15 -8.08 -5.90
C ARG A 28 20.88 -7.71 -5.11
N TRP A 29 20.07 -6.79 -5.62
CA TRP A 29 18.78 -6.46 -5.03
C TRP A 29 17.81 -7.65 -5.11
N ILE A 30 17.71 -8.31 -6.27
CA ILE A 30 16.95 -9.57 -6.43
C ILE A 30 17.44 -10.60 -5.40
N ALA A 31 18.75 -10.78 -5.24
CA ALA A 31 19.31 -11.69 -4.23
C ALA A 31 18.95 -11.29 -2.79
N ALA A 32 18.85 -9.99 -2.48
CA ALA A 32 18.41 -9.51 -1.18
C ALA A 32 16.92 -9.80 -0.94
N LEU A 33 16.07 -9.64 -1.94
CA LEU A 33 14.64 -9.98 -1.87
C LEU A 33 14.42 -11.48 -1.67
N LEU A 34 15.17 -12.34 -2.38
CA LEU A 34 15.15 -13.79 -2.17
C LEU A 34 15.51 -14.16 -0.72
N LYS A 35 16.50 -13.50 -0.12
CA LYS A 35 16.86 -13.69 1.30
C LYS A 35 15.76 -13.24 2.27
N LYS A 36 14.90 -12.31 1.85
CA LYS A 36 13.71 -11.87 2.60
C LYS A 36 12.47 -12.74 2.32
N GLY A 37 12.62 -13.84 1.58
CA GLY A 37 11.58 -14.85 1.38
C GLY A 37 10.78 -14.73 0.08
N PHE A 38 11.06 -13.74 -0.77
CA PHE A 38 10.42 -13.64 -2.09
C PHE A 38 10.76 -14.88 -2.94
N SER A 39 9.81 -15.31 -3.77
CA SER A 39 10.10 -16.31 -4.80
C SER A 39 10.67 -15.62 -6.04
N LEU A 40 11.41 -16.35 -6.88
CA LEU A 40 11.92 -15.78 -8.12
C LEU A 40 10.77 -15.36 -9.05
N ASP A 41 9.68 -16.14 -9.08
CA ASP A 41 8.50 -15.87 -9.92
C ASP A 41 7.75 -14.61 -9.49
N SER A 42 7.82 -14.24 -8.20
CA SER A 42 7.19 -13.01 -7.70
C SER A 42 8.05 -11.76 -7.97
N ILE A 43 9.36 -11.93 -8.17
CA ILE A 43 10.28 -10.84 -8.52
C ILE A 43 10.26 -10.60 -10.04
N ARG A 44 9.31 -9.78 -10.48
CA ARG A 44 9.10 -9.43 -11.90
C ARG A 44 10.07 -8.34 -12.40
N ILE A 45 11.37 -8.63 -12.37
CA ILE A 45 12.45 -7.77 -12.87
C ILE A 45 13.20 -8.50 -13.99
N TYR A 46 13.26 -7.88 -15.17
CA TYR A 46 13.82 -8.47 -16.37
C TYR A 46 14.94 -7.61 -16.94
N PHE A 47 15.94 -8.26 -17.53
CA PHE A 47 17.09 -7.60 -18.15
C PHE A 47 16.99 -7.73 -19.67
N ASP A 48 16.88 -6.59 -20.35
CA ASP A 48 16.97 -6.52 -21.81
C ASP A 48 18.41 -6.11 -22.16
N ASP A 49 19.25 -7.12 -22.39
CA ASP A 49 20.67 -6.94 -22.68
C ASP A 49 20.90 -6.32 -24.07
N GLU A 50 20.00 -6.57 -25.03
CA GLU A 50 20.11 -6.06 -26.40
C GLU A 50 19.91 -4.55 -26.41
N ASN A 51 18.87 -4.07 -25.73
CA ASN A 51 18.57 -2.64 -25.63
C ASN A 51 19.23 -1.95 -24.44
N ARG A 52 19.95 -2.69 -23.58
CA ARG A 52 20.52 -2.23 -22.31
C ARG A 52 19.48 -1.52 -21.45
N GLN A 53 18.40 -2.22 -21.14
CA GLN A 53 17.32 -1.74 -20.28
C GLN A 53 17.08 -2.70 -19.12
N ILE A 54 16.45 -2.19 -18.06
CA ILE A 54 15.92 -3.01 -16.97
C ILE A 54 14.43 -2.75 -16.89
N HIS A 55 13.66 -3.83 -16.99
CA HIS A 55 12.20 -3.82 -17.06
C HIS A 55 11.62 -4.31 -15.73
N LEU A 56 10.66 -3.57 -15.18
CA LEU A 56 10.03 -3.89 -13.90
C LEU A 56 8.51 -3.93 -14.09
N ASP A 57 7.90 -5.08 -13.78
CA ASP A 57 6.44 -5.23 -13.75
C ASP A 57 5.91 -4.98 -12.33
N HIS A 58 6.31 -3.83 -11.78
CA HIS A 58 5.95 -3.33 -10.47
C HIS A 58 5.53 -1.86 -10.58
N GLU A 59 4.51 -1.45 -9.83
CA GLU A 59 4.18 -0.04 -9.67
C GLU A 59 5.28 0.66 -8.85
N PRO A 60 5.47 1.98 -8.99
CA PRO A 60 6.54 2.70 -8.30
C PRO A 60 6.58 2.51 -6.77
N ASP A 61 5.43 2.53 -6.09
CA ASP A 61 5.34 2.33 -4.64
C ASP A 61 5.73 0.90 -4.21
N GLU A 62 5.58 -0.09 -5.10
CA GLU A 62 6.09 -1.45 -4.86
C GLU A 62 7.60 -1.47 -4.85
N ILE A 63 8.22 -0.76 -5.80
CA ILE A 63 9.67 -0.67 -5.91
C ILE A 63 10.24 -0.05 -4.64
N ASP A 64 9.65 1.06 -4.16
CA ASP A 64 10.06 1.71 -2.91
C ASP A 64 9.89 0.77 -1.71
N ALA A 65 8.73 0.11 -1.58
CA ALA A 65 8.49 -0.84 -0.52
C ALA A 65 9.51 -2.00 -0.53
N MET A 66 9.82 -2.53 -1.71
CA MET A 66 10.77 -3.64 -1.90
C MET A 66 12.21 -3.22 -1.59
N ILE A 67 12.63 -2.01 -1.95
CA ILE A 67 13.96 -1.47 -1.59
C ILE A 67 14.07 -1.34 -0.07
N LEU A 68 13.07 -0.71 0.56
CA LEU A 68 13.04 -0.48 2.02
C LEU A 68 12.97 -1.80 2.81
N TYR A 69 12.25 -2.79 2.31
CA TYR A 69 12.09 -4.10 2.95
C TYR A 69 13.35 -4.97 2.82
N ALA A 70 14.04 -4.87 1.69
CA ALA A 70 15.33 -5.51 1.47
C ALA A 70 16.48 -4.83 2.25
N GLU A 71 16.22 -3.69 2.91
CA GLU A 71 17.24 -2.84 3.54
C GLU A 71 18.35 -2.48 2.54
N TYR A 72 17.96 -2.27 1.28
CA TYR A 72 18.88 -2.04 0.18
C TYR A 72 19.17 -0.54 0.02
N GLU A 73 19.53 0.10 1.13
CA GLU A 73 19.71 1.57 1.25
C GLU A 73 20.90 2.09 0.43
N ASP A 74 21.90 1.25 0.14
CA ASP A 74 23.17 1.75 -0.42
C ASP A 74 23.12 2.12 -1.91
N LYS A 75 22.10 1.75 -2.70
CA LYS A 75 22.25 1.78 -4.17
C LYS A 75 21.01 2.06 -5.02
N LEU A 76 19.80 2.22 -4.51
CA LEU A 76 18.66 2.58 -5.34
C LEU A 76 17.83 3.60 -4.56
N GLN A 77 18.07 4.90 -4.79
CA GLN A 77 17.37 5.95 -4.03
C GLN A 77 16.01 6.31 -4.64
N GLU A 78 15.07 6.61 -3.73
CA GLU A 78 13.61 6.68 -3.87
C GLU A 78 13.08 7.80 -4.80
N HIS A 79 13.93 8.72 -5.27
CA HIS A 79 13.48 9.88 -6.05
C HIS A 79 14.46 10.15 -7.18
N PHE A 80 14.05 9.93 -8.43
CA PHE A 80 14.81 10.32 -9.62
C PHE A 80 16.30 9.94 -9.56
N THR A 81 16.64 8.73 -9.97
CA THR A 81 17.67 8.39 -10.98
C THR A 81 18.74 9.41 -11.49
N GLN A 82 19.13 10.44 -10.75
CA GLN A 82 20.38 11.16 -10.99
C GLN A 82 21.56 10.33 -10.52
N PHE A 83 21.35 9.48 -9.52
CA PHE A 83 22.36 8.57 -9.02
C PHE A 83 21.75 7.18 -8.82
N PRO A 84 21.90 6.26 -9.79
CA PRO A 84 21.58 4.86 -9.57
C PRO A 84 22.44 4.21 -8.48
N PHE A 85 23.31 4.94 -7.77
CA PHE A 85 24.25 4.42 -6.78
C PHE A 85 24.77 5.50 -5.83
N CYS A 86 24.08 5.77 -4.71
CA CYS A 86 24.51 6.74 -3.69
C CYS A 86 24.94 8.14 -4.21
N GLU A 87 25.23 9.08 -3.32
CA GLU A 87 25.64 10.43 -3.73
C GLU A 87 27.01 10.47 -4.43
N ALA A 88 27.79 9.38 -4.37
CA ALA A 88 29.15 9.29 -4.92
C ALA A 88 29.22 8.72 -6.35
N TRP A 89 28.09 8.48 -7.03
CA TRP A 89 28.10 7.95 -8.39
C TRP A 89 28.67 8.93 -9.42
N GLY A 90 29.75 8.52 -10.09
CA GLY A 90 30.41 9.27 -11.16
C GLY A 90 30.01 8.86 -12.59
N GLY A 91 29.02 7.97 -12.75
CA GLY A 91 28.55 7.53 -14.08
C GLY A 91 27.42 8.41 -14.64
N HIS A 92 26.80 7.97 -15.73
CA HIS A 92 25.71 8.73 -16.36
C HIS A 92 24.43 8.71 -15.51
N ARG A 93 23.48 9.56 -15.90
CA ARG A 93 22.17 9.67 -15.27
C ARG A 93 21.11 8.86 -16.02
N TYR A 94 20.21 8.26 -15.27
CA TYR A 94 19.18 7.36 -15.79
C TYR A 94 17.78 7.86 -15.40
N CYS A 95 16.72 7.18 -15.81
CA CYS A 95 15.37 7.40 -15.32
C CYS A 95 14.55 6.13 -15.32
N LEU A 96 13.68 6.01 -14.32
CA LEU A 96 12.65 4.99 -14.27
C LEU A 96 11.44 5.53 -15.01
N TRP A 97 11.29 5.13 -16.26
CA TRP A 97 10.19 5.55 -17.12
C TRP A 97 8.97 4.65 -16.92
N HIS A 98 7.79 5.24 -16.73
CA HIS A 98 6.54 4.51 -16.53
C HIS A 98 5.72 4.42 -17.82
N ASN A 99 5.19 3.23 -18.14
CA ASN A 99 4.58 2.94 -19.44
C ASN A 99 3.14 3.42 -19.65
N LYS A 100 2.38 3.64 -18.56
CA LYS A 100 1.05 4.25 -18.66
C LYS A 100 1.21 5.77 -18.73
N SER A 101 0.60 6.38 -19.74
CA SER A 101 0.58 7.83 -19.88
C SER A 101 -0.28 8.47 -18.79
N PHE A 102 0.02 9.73 -18.47
CA PHE A 102 -0.74 10.53 -17.52
C PHE A 102 -2.24 10.58 -17.90
N GLU A 103 -2.56 10.67 -19.19
CA GLU A 103 -3.92 10.74 -19.71
C GLU A 103 -4.71 9.45 -19.43
N LYS A 104 -4.06 8.29 -19.57
CA LYS A 104 -4.69 7.01 -19.25
C LYS A 104 -5.01 6.93 -17.76
N TYR A 105 -4.10 7.38 -16.90
CA TYR A 105 -4.37 7.48 -15.47
C TYR A 105 -5.49 8.46 -15.15
N LEU A 106 -5.47 9.65 -15.74
CA LEU A 106 -6.51 10.66 -15.57
C LEU A 106 -7.89 10.14 -15.99
N SER A 107 -7.97 9.33 -17.05
CA SER A 107 -9.23 8.70 -17.47
C SER A 107 -9.78 7.71 -16.43
N TYR A 108 -8.93 6.90 -15.79
CA TYR A 108 -9.35 6.01 -14.70
C TYR A 108 -9.81 6.79 -13.48
N ILE A 109 -9.10 7.88 -13.16
CA ILE A 109 -9.46 8.78 -12.06
C ILE A 109 -10.85 9.38 -12.29
N HIS A 110 -11.09 9.96 -13.47
CA HIS A 110 -12.38 10.55 -13.80
C HIS A 110 -13.50 9.50 -13.73
N HIS A 111 -13.27 8.31 -14.27
CA HIS A 111 -14.24 7.23 -14.20
C HIS A 111 -14.60 6.84 -12.74
N SER A 112 -13.59 6.72 -11.87
CA SER A 112 -13.81 6.46 -10.44
C SER A 112 -14.55 7.60 -9.74
N CYS A 113 -14.22 8.86 -10.06
CA CYS A 113 -14.92 10.04 -9.53
C CYS A 113 -16.39 10.09 -9.98
N ASP A 114 -16.68 9.71 -11.23
CA ASP A 114 -18.05 9.63 -11.74
C ASP A 114 -18.84 8.56 -10.97
N ILE A 115 -18.26 7.36 -10.78
CA ILE A 115 -18.88 6.30 -9.97
C ILE A 115 -19.12 6.80 -8.54
N TYR A 116 -18.14 7.44 -7.91
CA TYR A 116 -18.28 7.97 -6.55
C TYR A 116 -19.38 9.03 -6.46
N THR A 117 -19.45 9.93 -7.45
CA THR A 117 -20.49 10.96 -7.54
C THR A 117 -21.87 10.31 -7.63
N GLU A 118 -22.04 9.32 -8.49
CA GLU A 118 -23.30 8.58 -8.60
C GLU A 118 -23.66 7.81 -7.32
N LEU A 119 -22.68 7.22 -6.64
CA LEU A 119 -22.91 6.56 -5.36
C LEU A 119 -23.24 7.55 -4.24
N SER A 120 -22.62 8.73 -4.22
CA SER A 120 -22.87 9.78 -3.22
C SER A 120 -24.26 10.41 -3.34
N LYS A 121 -24.84 10.39 -4.55
CA LYS A 121 -26.22 10.81 -4.80
C LYS A 121 -27.24 9.83 -4.23
N LYS A 122 -26.84 8.58 -3.98
CA LYS A 122 -27.69 7.63 -3.25
C LYS A 122 -27.64 8.07 -1.79
N GLU A 123 -28.70 8.72 -1.31
CA GLU A 123 -28.83 9.10 0.10
C GLU A 123 -28.72 7.85 0.99
N TYR A 124 -27.51 7.59 1.47
CA TYR A 124 -27.23 6.69 2.56
C TYR A 124 -26.69 7.55 3.68
N LEU A 125 -27.61 8.18 4.42
CA LEU A 125 -27.31 8.74 5.73
C LEU A 125 -27.65 7.65 6.74
N PRO A 126 -26.75 6.67 7.00
CA PRO A 126 -26.97 5.79 8.13
C PRO A 126 -27.13 6.67 9.35
N GLU A 127 -28.05 6.31 10.24
CA GLU A 127 -28.23 7.00 11.51
C GLU A 127 -26.87 7.03 12.21
N LYS A 128 -26.23 8.21 12.23
CA LYS A 128 -24.87 8.37 12.74
C LYS A 128 -24.96 8.43 14.25
N TRP A 129 -24.77 7.31 14.91
CA TRP A 129 -24.56 7.33 16.34
C TRP A 129 -23.16 7.89 16.63
N GLN A 130 -23.10 9.12 17.16
CA GLN A 130 -21.87 9.77 17.57
C GLN A 130 -21.68 9.64 19.09
N PHE A 131 -20.47 9.29 19.51
CA PHE A 131 -20.07 9.42 20.91
C PHE A 131 -19.96 10.89 21.29
N SER A 132 -20.49 11.27 22.45
CA SER A 132 -20.30 12.63 22.93
C SER A 132 -18.88 12.77 23.51
N GLN A 133 -18.21 13.91 23.32
CA GLN A 133 -16.88 14.16 23.91
C GLN A 133 -16.85 13.98 25.43
N LYS A 134 -18.00 14.12 26.12
CA LYS A 134 -18.12 13.89 27.57
C LYS A 134 -17.93 12.42 27.97
N ASP A 135 -18.10 11.48 27.05
CA ASP A 135 -17.96 10.04 27.28
C ASP A 135 -16.49 9.55 27.15
N HIS A 136 -15.58 10.34 26.57
CA HIS A 136 -14.24 9.86 26.21
C HIS A 136 -13.21 9.90 27.34
N GLY A 137 -13.34 10.85 28.28
CA GLY A 137 -12.32 11.10 29.31
C GLY A 137 -12.37 10.17 30.53
N TYR A 138 -13.46 9.43 30.73
CA TYR A 138 -13.78 8.83 32.04
C TYR A 138 -14.24 7.37 32.01
N LEU A 139 -14.46 6.77 30.84
CA LEU A 139 -14.91 5.38 30.77
C LEU A 139 -13.73 4.41 30.84
N SER A 140 -13.79 3.49 31.80
CA SER A 140 -12.95 2.29 31.87
C SER A 140 -13.06 1.45 30.58
N ILE A 141 -12.11 0.54 30.36
CA ILE A 141 -12.16 -0.41 29.23
C ILE A 141 -13.49 -1.18 29.22
N SER A 142 -13.95 -1.63 30.38
CA SER A 142 -15.20 -2.38 30.53
C SER A 142 -16.42 -1.55 30.13
N GLU A 143 -16.48 -0.29 30.54
CA GLU A 143 -17.57 0.62 30.19
C GLU A 143 -17.59 0.93 28.69
N ARG A 144 -16.42 1.15 28.08
CA ARG A 144 -16.32 1.34 26.61
C ARG A 144 -16.82 0.12 25.85
N LYS A 145 -16.41 -1.08 26.25
CA LYS A 145 -16.91 -2.33 25.66
C LYS A 145 -18.42 -2.45 25.81
N ALA A 146 -18.96 -2.26 27.02
CA ALA A 146 -20.40 -2.33 27.27
C ALA A 146 -21.20 -1.35 26.38
N LYS A 147 -20.69 -0.12 26.21
CA LYS A 147 -21.31 0.89 25.32
C LYS A 147 -21.28 0.48 23.85
N ILE A 148 -20.15 -0.05 23.35
CA ILE A 148 -20.06 -0.58 21.97
C ILE A 148 -21.08 -1.71 21.76
N LYS A 149 -21.16 -2.66 22.69
CA LYS A 149 -22.14 -3.76 22.64
C LYS A 149 -23.58 -3.26 22.61
N GLN A 150 -23.93 -2.35 23.52
CA GLN A 150 -25.27 -1.79 23.59
C GLN A 150 -25.64 -1.11 22.27
N SER A 151 -24.71 -0.36 21.68
CA SER A 151 -24.99 0.44 20.49
C SER A 151 -25.12 -0.42 19.24
N LEU A 152 -24.27 -1.43 19.09
CA LEU A 152 -24.44 -2.43 18.03
C LEU A 152 -25.74 -3.22 18.19
N TYR A 153 -26.18 -3.49 19.42
CA TYR A 153 -27.47 -4.14 19.69
C TYR A 153 -28.64 -3.26 19.25
N GLU A 154 -28.65 -1.98 19.62
CA GLU A 154 -29.72 -1.05 19.21
C GLU A 154 -29.73 -0.84 17.69
N LEU A 155 -28.57 -0.68 17.04
CA LEU A 155 -28.47 -0.62 15.58
C LEU A 155 -29.11 -1.86 14.95
N ARG A 156 -28.79 -3.07 15.44
CA ARG A 156 -29.36 -4.33 14.91
C ARG A 156 -30.88 -4.38 15.02
N LYS A 157 -31.42 -3.90 16.13
CA LYS A 157 -32.86 -3.85 16.36
C LYS A 157 -33.60 -2.97 15.36
N GLN A 158 -32.96 -1.94 14.82
CA GLN A 158 -33.55 -1.05 13.81
C GLN A 158 -33.68 -1.70 12.42
N GLY A 159 -33.15 -2.91 12.19
CA GLY A 159 -33.37 -3.67 10.94
C GLY A 159 -32.60 -3.18 9.71
N ASN A 160 -31.70 -2.20 9.84
CA ASN A 160 -30.89 -1.70 8.73
C ASN A 160 -29.89 -2.75 8.24
N GLN A 161 -29.80 -2.96 6.92
CA GLN A 161 -29.02 -4.04 6.30
C GLN A 161 -27.49 -3.81 6.28
N HIS A 162 -27.02 -2.59 6.55
CA HIS A 162 -25.60 -2.22 6.45
C HIS A 162 -25.14 -1.53 7.74
N GLN A 163 -24.79 -2.34 8.74
CA GLN A 163 -24.33 -1.86 10.05
C GLN A 163 -22.85 -2.16 10.23
N GLY A 164 -22.13 -1.20 10.79
CA GLY A 164 -20.71 -1.32 11.04
C GLY A 164 -20.21 -0.24 12.00
N ILE A 165 -18.92 -0.29 12.27
CA ILE A 165 -18.21 0.72 13.06
C ILE A 165 -17.28 1.44 12.09
N PHE A 166 -17.39 2.76 12.01
CA PHE A 166 -16.43 3.60 11.31
C PHE A 166 -15.40 4.09 12.32
N ILE A 167 -14.14 3.79 12.07
CA ILE A 167 -13.02 4.23 12.91
C ILE A 167 -12.21 5.22 12.07
N ASN A 168 -12.31 6.50 12.42
CA ASN A 168 -11.51 7.53 11.78
C ASN A 168 -10.06 7.46 12.27
N GLU A 169 -9.14 7.79 11.39
CA GLU A 169 -7.71 7.62 11.58
C GLU A 169 -6.96 8.88 11.15
N ILE A 170 -5.87 9.18 11.86
CA ILE A 170 -4.88 10.18 11.45
C ILE A 170 -3.57 9.40 11.33
N HIS A 171 -2.96 9.36 10.15
CA HIS A 171 -1.92 8.39 9.80
C HIS A 171 -0.81 8.18 10.85
N HIS A 172 -0.36 9.25 11.51
CA HIS A 172 0.71 9.22 12.50
C HIS A 172 0.24 8.93 13.94
N HIS A 173 -1.07 8.77 14.18
CA HIS A 173 -1.62 8.41 15.48
C HIS A 173 -1.62 6.89 15.68
N GLN A 174 -1.04 6.46 16.80
CA GLN A 174 -1.01 5.05 17.20
C GLN A 174 -2.36 4.57 17.77
N PHE A 175 -3.16 5.48 18.32
CA PHE A 175 -4.38 5.13 19.06
C PHE A 175 -5.40 4.33 18.24
N PRO A 176 -5.81 4.73 17.02
CA PRO A 176 -6.79 3.98 16.24
C PRO A 176 -6.31 2.57 15.90
N LYS A 177 -5.02 2.44 15.55
CA LYS A 177 -4.41 1.15 15.18
C LYS A 177 -4.36 0.19 16.37
N ARG A 178 -3.91 0.70 17.52
CA ARG A 178 -3.92 -0.03 18.79
C ARG A 178 -5.33 -0.42 19.21
N PHE A 179 -6.29 0.50 19.11
CA PHE A 179 -7.69 0.25 19.43
C PHE A 179 -8.26 -0.91 18.58
N ILE A 180 -8.01 -0.90 17.27
CA ILE A 180 -8.44 -1.99 16.38
C ILE A 180 -7.78 -3.31 16.83
N LYS A 181 -6.45 -3.35 16.85
CA LYS A 181 -5.65 -4.53 17.23
C LYS A 181 -6.13 -5.18 18.54
N GLU A 182 -6.35 -4.38 19.58
CA GLU A 182 -6.72 -4.86 20.92
C GLU A 182 -8.20 -5.28 21.07
N ASN A 183 -9.06 -4.95 20.10
CA ASN A 183 -10.50 -5.20 20.20
C ASN A 183 -11.07 -6.13 19.11
N LEU A 184 -10.25 -6.68 18.20
CA LEU A 184 -10.73 -7.57 17.13
C LEU A 184 -11.41 -8.83 17.66
N ASP A 185 -10.88 -9.49 18.70
CA ASP A 185 -11.55 -10.63 19.34
C ASP A 185 -12.93 -10.24 19.89
N TYR A 186 -13.00 -9.08 20.54
CA TYR A 186 -14.26 -8.57 21.07
C TYR A 186 -15.25 -8.21 19.95
N PHE A 187 -14.78 -7.61 18.86
CA PHE A 187 -15.60 -7.34 17.68
C PHE A 187 -16.13 -8.64 17.06
N LYS A 188 -15.34 -9.71 17.05
CA LYS A 188 -15.75 -11.04 16.61
C LYS A 188 -16.87 -11.60 17.49
N GLU A 189 -16.76 -11.51 18.81
CA GLU A 189 -17.82 -11.90 19.77
C GLU A 189 -19.10 -11.11 19.54
N LEU A 190 -18.97 -9.82 19.20
CA LEU A 190 -20.11 -9.00 18.83
C LEU A 190 -20.68 -9.36 17.46
N GLY A 191 -20.06 -10.22 16.67
CA GLY A 191 -20.57 -10.68 15.37
C GLY A 191 -20.06 -9.87 14.17
N ILE A 192 -19.06 -9.01 14.36
CA ILE A 192 -18.32 -8.39 13.24
C ILE A 192 -17.52 -9.49 12.54
N LYS A 193 -17.64 -9.56 11.21
CA LYS A 193 -16.99 -10.60 10.39
C LYS A 193 -15.90 -10.07 9.47
N THR A 194 -15.97 -8.78 9.16
CA THR A 194 -15.13 -8.15 8.14
C THR A 194 -14.58 -6.83 8.66
N LEU A 195 -13.28 -6.63 8.50
CA LEU A 195 -12.60 -5.36 8.62
C LEU A 195 -12.30 -4.84 7.22
N PHE A 196 -12.91 -3.72 6.85
CA PHE A 196 -12.55 -2.99 5.64
C PHE A 196 -11.37 -2.08 5.94
N PHE A 197 -10.27 -2.19 5.17
CA PHE A 197 -8.97 -1.66 5.55
C PHE A 197 -8.33 -0.82 4.44
N GLU A 198 -8.28 0.50 4.63
CA GLU A 198 -7.79 1.50 3.68
C GLU A 198 -6.30 1.35 3.34
N PHE A 199 -5.48 0.79 4.23
CA PHE A 199 -4.03 0.86 4.05
C PHE A 199 -3.46 -0.17 3.04
N LEU A 200 -4.34 -0.89 2.34
CA LEU A 200 -4.01 -1.87 1.33
C LEU A 200 -4.89 -1.65 0.09
N PHE A 201 -4.29 -1.79 -1.10
CA PHE A 201 -5.05 -1.82 -2.36
C PHE A 201 -5.77 -3.14 -2.59
N TYR A 202 -7.03 -3.05 -2.98
CA TYR A 202 -7.84 -4.24 -3.28
C TYR A 202 -7.28 -5.04 -4.45
N GLU A 203 -6.92 -4.38 -5.55
CA GLU A 203 -6.49 -5.03 -6.80
C GLU A 203 -5.15 -5.75 -6.68
N ARG A 204 -4.37 -5.45 -5.64
CA ARG A 204 -3.01 -5.97 -5.46
C ARG A 204 -2.89 -6.87 -4.24
N HIS A 205 -3.47 -6.47 -3.11
CA HIS A 205 -3.22 -7.13 -1.84
C HIS A 205 -4.35 -8.06 -1.40
N GLN A 206 -5.55 -8.00 -2.02
CA GLN A 206 -6.65 -8.85 -1.58
C GLN A 206 -6.34 -10.35 -1.77
N LEU A 207 -5.71 -10.72 -2.89
CA LEU A 207 -5.32 -12.12 -3.12
C LEU A 207 -4.32 -12.59 -2.05
N LEU A 208 -3.30 -11.79 -1.76
CA LEU A 208 -2.30 -12.10 -0.73
C LEU A 208 -2.91 -12.16 0.68
N LEU A 209 -3.90 -11.30 0.97
CA LEU A 209 -4.67 -11.38 2.21
C LEU A 209 -5.47 -12.68 2.25
N ASP A 210 -6.21 -13.03 1.20
CA ASP A 210 -7.02 -14.24 1.16
C ASP A 210 -6.13 -15.50 1.31
N GLU A 211 -4.97 -15.54 0.65
CA GLU A 211 -3.95 -16.59 0.85
C GLU A 211 -3.45 -16.66 2.29
N TYR A 212 -3.09 -15.52 2.88
CA TYR A 212 -2.65 -15.45 4.28
C TYR A 212 -3.73 -15.95 5.25
N PHE A 213 -4.99 -15.56 5.04
CA PHE A 213 -6.12 -15.96 5.89
C PHE A 213 -6.51 -17.43 5.70
N CYS A 214 -6.26 -18.02 4.54
CA CYS A 214 -6.47 -19.45 4.28
C CYS A 214 -5.29 -20.33 4.75
N SER A 215 -4.09 -19.77 4.89
CA SER A 215 -2.90 -20.50 5.34
C SER A 215 -2.98 -20.94 6.80
N GLU A 216 -2.51 -22.14 7.11
CA GLU A 216 -2.34 -22.65 8.48
C GLU A 216 -1.17 -21.96 9.22
N HIS A 217 -0.27 -21.29 8.49
CA HIS A 217 0.90 -20.61 9.05
C HIS A 217 0.62 -19.12 9.34
N ASP A 218 1.14 -18.59 10.44
CA ASP A 218 1.01 -17.17 10.82
C ASP A 218 2.02 -16.24 10.12
N GLU A 219 2.77 -16.77 9.15
CA GLU A 219 3.69 -16.00 8.34
C GLU A 219 2.95 -15.28 7.20
N LEU A 220 3.21 -13.98 7.06
CA LEU A 220 2.67 -13.18 5.97
C LEU A 220 3.37 -13.57 4.66
N PRO A 221 2.64 -13.64 3.52
CA PRO A 221 3.26 -13.68 2.21
C PRO A 221 4.30 -12.56 2.08
N PRO A 222 5.50 -12.82 1.52
CA PRO A 222 6.60 -11.85 1.49
C PRO A 222 6.22 -10.50 0.88
N GLU A 223 5.43 -10.49 -0.19
CA GLU A 223 4.92 -9.27 -0.83
C GLU A 223 4.00 -8.47 0.11
N LEU A 224 3.10 -9.14 0.83
CA LEU A 224 2.21 -8.52 1.81
C LEU A 224 3.00 -8.00 3.02
N ALA A 225 3.96 -8.78 3.51
CA ALA A 225 4.85 -8.39 4.61
C ALA A 225 5.68 -7.15 4.24
N CYS A 226 6.20 -7.12 3.02
CA CYS A 226 6.95 -6.01 2.45
C CYS A 226 6.13 -4.73 2.44
N TYR A 227 4.92 -4.78 1.87
CA TYR A 227 4.08 -3.59 1.77
C TYR A 227 3.57 -3.10 3.13
N LEU A 228 3.17 -4.01 4.03
CA LEU A 228 2.76 -3.64 5.38
C LEU A 228 3.90 -3.00 6.19
N ASN A 229 5.12 -3.53 6.08
CA ASN A 229 6.31 -2.94 6.69
C ASN A 229 6.57 -1.52 6.16
N PHE A 230 6.41 -1.31 4.86
CA PHE A 230 6.53 0.02 4.26
C PHE A 230 5.51 1.00 4.86
N LYS A 231 4.23 0.59 4.97
CA LYS A 231 3.19 1.44 5.58
C LYS A 231 3.43 1.70 7.07
N ASP A 232 3.95 0.72 7.81
CA ASP A 232 4.27 0.86 9.23
C ASP A 232 5.41 1.84 9.49
N LYS A 233 6.46 1.78 8.66
CA LYS A 233 7.57 2.74 8.69
C LYS A 233 7.09 4.14 8.30
N ALA A 234 6.33 4.26 7.20
CA ALA A 234 5.80 5.55 6.73
C ALA A 234 4.85 6.21 7.73
N SER A 235 4.08 5.44 8.50
CA SER A 235 3.19 5.97 9.53
C SER A 235 3.89 6.29 10.85
N GLY A 236 5.16 5.88 11.03
CA GLY A 236 5.90 6.05 12.28
C GLY A 236 5.29 5.31 13.49
N CYS A 237 4.49 4.27 13.27
CA CYS A 237 3.65 3.67 14.33
C CYS A 237 4.21 2.38 14.96
N GLY A 238 5.41 1.93 14.56
CA GLY A 238 6.17 0.86 15.23
C GLY A 238 5.35 -0.41 15.51
N PHE A 239 5.47 -0.97 16.73
CA PHE A 239 4.82 -2.19 17.25
C PHE A 239 3.29 -2.11 17.44
N SER A 240 2.63 -1.17 16.76
CA SER A 240 1.18 -1.05 16.69
C SER A 240 0.72 -0.63 15.30
N GLY A 241 1.52 -0.95 14.29
CA GLY A 241 1.25 -0.65 12.90
C GLY A 241 0.14 -1.51 12.28
N TYR A 242 -0.05 -1.31 10.98
CA TYR A 242 -0.95 -2.04 10.12
C TYR A 242 -0.62 -3.54 10.05
N THR A 243 0.66 -3.93 10.13
CA THR A 243 1.06 -5.35 10.19
C THR A 243 0.37 -6.08 11.35
N ASP A 244 0.37 -5.47 12.54
CA ASP A 244 -0.21 -6.06 13.74
C ASP A 244 -1.73 -6.18 13.65
N ILE A 245 -2.39 -5.21 13.00
CA ILE A 245 -3.84 -5.29 12.74
C ILE A 245 -4.15 -6.50 11.86
N VAL A 246 -3.38 -6.70 10.78
CA VAL A 246 -3.57 -7.83 9.87
C VAL A 246 -3.38 -9.17 10.59
N LYS A 247 -2.34 -9.28 11.42
CA LYS A 247 -2.09 -10.48 12.23
C LYS A 247 -3.18 -10.72 13.27
N ALA A 248 -3.59 -9.68 13.99
CA ALA A 248 -4.66 -9.77 14.99
C ALA A 248 -6.01 -10.14 14.35
N ALA A 249 -6.29 -9.66 13.13
CA ALA A 249 -7.52 -9.99 12.42
C ALA A 249 -7.57 -11.46 12.00
N LYS A 250 -6.45 -12.02 11.53
CA LYS A 250 -6.33 -13.46 11.26
C LYS A 250 -6.61 -14.27 12.54
N LYS A 251 -5.94 -13.92 13.64
CA LYS A 251 -6.13 -14.60 14.93
C LYS A 251 -7.59 -14.55 15.42
N ALA A 252 -8.25 -13.41 15.27
CA ALA A 252 -9.66 -13.22 15.64
C ALA A 252 -10.65 -13.88 14.64
N GLY A 253 -10.17 -14.40 13.50
CA GLY A 253 -11.00 -14.90 12.42
C GLY A 253 -11.89 -13.81 11.81
N ILE A 254 -11.42 -12.57 11.74
CA ILE A 254 -12.08 -11.44 11.07
C ILE A 254 -11.43 -11.26 9.71
N ARG A 255 -12.20 -11.49 8.63
CA ARG A 255 -11.72 -11.28 7.27
C ARG A 255 -11.29 -9.83 7.06
N ILE A 256 -10.18 -9.61 6.39
CA ILE A 256 -9.83 -8.28 5.89
C ILE A 256 -10.24 -8.13 4.43
N VAL A 257 -10.87 -6.99 4.13
CA VAL A 257 -11.11 -6.54 2.77
C VAL A 257 -10.33 -5.24 2.58
N ALA A 258 -9.36 -5.25 1.67
CA ALA A 258 -8.63 -4.06 1.26
C ALA A 258 -9.60 -3.04 0.62
N LEU A 259 -9.44 -1.76 0.92
CA LEU A 259 -10.36 -0.72 0.48
C LEU A 259 -9.79 0.23 -0.56
N ASP A 260 -8.49 0.52 -0.50
CA ASP A 260 -7.92 1.53 -1.38
C ASP A 260 -7.75 0.98 -2.79
N SER A 261 -7.56 1.88 -3.74
CA SER A 261 -7.29 1.55 -5.13
C SER A 261 -6.11 2.34 -5.62
N TYR A 262 -5.38 1.79 -6.58
CA TYR A 262 -4.27 2.52 -7.16
C TYR A 262 -4.73 3.83 -7.83
N ALA A 263 -5.93 3.84 -8.40
CA ALA A 263 -6.55 5.04 -8.95
C ALA A 263 -6.71 6.16 -7.91
N SER A 264 -7.12 5.82 -6.68
CA SER A 264 -7.31 6.77 -5.57
C SER A 264 -6.02 7.50 -5.20
N ILE A 265 -4.90 6.80 -5.03
CA ILE A 265 -3.61 7.44 -4.75
C ILE A 265 -3.20 8.40 -5.85
N LEU A 266 -3.34 8.01 -7.11
CA LEU A 266 -2.92 8.86 -8.23
C LEU A 266 -3.70 10.17 -8.31
N THR A 267 -4.93 10.22 -7.80
CA THR A 267 -5.72 11.47 -7.71
C THR A 267 -5.14 12.49 -6.72
N THR A 268 -4.52 12.01 -5.64
CA THR A 268 -4.05 12.85 -4.53
C THR A 268 -2.57 13.21 -4.65
N THR A 269 -1.85 12.45 -5.47
CA THR A 269 -0.41 12.54 -5.63
C THR A 269 -0.09 13.64 -6.65
N ARG A 270 -0.03 14.91 -6.22
CA ARG A 270 0.73 15.98 -6.93
C ARG A 270 2.15 15.50 -7.29
N THR A 271 2.67 14.61 -6.46
CA THR A 271 3.92 13.89 -6.62
C THR A 271 3.95 12.99 -7.87
N PHE A 272 2.84 12.49 -8.42
CA PHE A 272 2.87 11.70 -9.66
C PHE A 272 3.21 12.60 -10.87
N GLN A 273 2.67 13.83 -10.87
CA GLN A 273 3.05 14.88 -11.83
C GLN A 273 4.52 15.31 -11.68
N ALA A 274 5.03 15.31 -10.44
CA ALA A 274 6.39 15.73 -10.15
C ALA A 274 7.44 14.61 -10.21
N HIS A 275 7.07 13.32 -10.25
CA HIS A 275 7.97 12.15 -10.15
C HIS A 275 8.14 11.34 -11.42
N PHE A 276 7.16 11.36 -12.34
CA PHE A 276 7.22 10.57 -13.56
C PHE A 276 7.28 11.53 -14.75
N HIS A 277 8.50 11.94 -15.08
CA HIS A 277 8.78 12.81 -16.22
C HIS A 277 8.10 12.26 -17.48
N HIS A 278 7.39 13.16 -18.14
CA HIS A 278 6.76 12.93 -19.42
C HIS A 278 7.76 12.34 -20.43
N GLY A 279 7.32 11.30 -21.13
CA GLY A 279 7.91 10.88 -22.40
C GLY A 279 7.58 11.84 -23.55
N SER A 280 7.44 13.14 -23.30
CA SER A 280 7.38 14.15 -24.34
C SER A 280 8.64 15.00 -24.26
N SER A 281 9.48 14.83 -25.26
CA SER A 281 10.39 15.85 -25.73
C SER A 281 9.62 17.13 -26.02
N GLU A 282 9.39 17.98 -25.02
CA GLU A 282 9.01 19.37 -25.27
C GLU A 282 9.55 20.27 -24.17
N LYS A 283 10.33 21.23 -24.66
CA LYS A 283 11.07 22.28 -23.97
C LYS A 283 10.25 22.96 -22.87
N PHE A 284 10.87 23.13 -21.69
CA PHE A 284 10.91 24.42 -20.99
C PHE A 284 12.29 24.60 -20.36
#